data_AF-A0A9D6T6B0-F1
#
_entry.id   AF-A0A9D6T6B0-F1
#
_cell.length_a   1.000
_cell.length_b   1.000
_cell.length_c   1.000
_cell.angle_alpha   90.00
_cell.angle_beta   90.00
_cell.angle_gamma   90.00
#
_symmetry.space_group_name_H-M   'P 1'
#
loop_
_entity.id
_entity.type
_entity.pdbx_description
1 polymer ?
#
loop_
_entity_poly.entity_id
_entity_poly.type
_entity_poly.pdbx_seq_one_letter_code
_entity_poly.pdbx_strand_id
1 'polypeptide(L)'
;MANRGELSQSAIAQSIGYSQTAISKWHRGVYGSPRELSKSYFTHALPAIVDVTPSLCRLFGYYVAEGYSRKELDFCFNRKETTFTNDLEVLMQASFHIQPDARRTITPNAINIVYYSKPLAVFFATHCGKGAHGKHVPSFLFEAPREHFLQFLLGYSRGDGYTTRTGKLEITSVSKRLIIELHWLCRMHGIKSAVRQWEVAAGRRIHDGKPLDATTAWRLMISTHENPFLDASQRRYRKSPIRRAIIQRIRRVPYDGYVYDLCGMGNEAFFGGATPILLHNTNRPDVLDPALLRPGRFDRRVILDLPDIRDREDILHVHMKGKPLAGNVVVRRIAERTPGFSGADLANLVNEGALLAARRNKQRIGMAELLESIEKVMLGPERKSRVISEQERRITAFHEGGHALVTHELTHADPVRKVSIISRGHAAGYTLKLPMEDKRFRSRQEFLDELAVMLGGYVAEREVFGAEALTTGASSDLRSATRLARRLVTEFGMSDRLGPRTFGEHEELIFLGREITEQRDYSEKTAEDIDAEMDTLIRAAQQRAEEIIRSRRAKLDAIASRLLEQETIEQDEFEAMFDEHPHIWKVQQKERRVTKGTVTKSNELQS
;
A
#
# COMPACT_ATOMS: atom_id res chain seq x y z
N MET A 1 -14.60 -1.61 -35.76
CA MET A 1 -13.38 -2.24 -35.23
C MET A 1 -13.38 -3.75 -35.43
N ALA A 2 -13.79 -4.61 -34.48
CA ALA A 2 -13.70 -6.07 -34.68
C ALA A 2 -14.50 -6.63 -35.87
N ASN A 3 -15.79 -6.29 -36.01
CA ASN A 3 -16.59 -6.75 -37.16
C ASN A 3 -16.15 -6.15 -38.51
N ARG A 4 -15.29 -5.12 -38.48
CA ARG A 4 -14.70 -4.49 -39.66
C ARG A 4 -13.25 -4.96 -39.91
N GLY A 5 -12.73 -5.88 -39.09
CA GLY A 5 -11.37 -6.40 -39.19
C GLY A 5 -10.26 -5.44 -38.74
N GLU A 6 -10.59 -4.25 -38.23
CA GLU A 6 -9.60 -3.21 -37.88
C GLU A 6 -8.82 -3.53 -36.60
N LEU A 7 -9.41 -4.29 -35.66
CA LEU A 7 -8.78 -4.71 -34.40
C LEU A 7 -9.27 -6.09 -33.97
N SER A 8 -8.40 -6.91 -33.36
CA SER A 8 -8.79 -8.18 -32.78
C SER A 8 -9.68 -8.00 -31.54
N GLN A 9 -10.52 -8.98 -31.23
CA GLN A 9 -11.36 -8.95 -30.02
C GLN A 9 -10.51 -8.88 -28.74
N SER A 10 -9.32 -9.48 -28.75
CA SER A 10 -8.34 -9.42 -27.65
C SER A 10 -7.71 -8.03 -27.51
N ALA A 11 -7.36 -7.37 -28.62
CA ALA A 11 -6.85 -6.00 -28.60
C ALA A 11 -7.89 -5.00 -28.10
N ILE A 12 -9.16 -5.18 -28.49
CA ILE A 12 -10.28 -4.39 -27.95
C ILE A 12 -10.45 -4.67 -26.46
N ALA A 13 -10.44 -5.94 -26.04
CA ALA A 13 -10.57 -6.32 -24.65
C ALA A 13 -9.50 -5.65 -23.76
N GLN A 14 -8.26 -5.64 -24.24
CA GLN A 14 -7.13 -5.01 -23.56
C GLN A 14 -7.26 -3.47 -23.50
N SER A 15 -7.77 -2.82 -24.55
CA SER A 15 -7.90 -1.36 -24.58
C SER A 15 -9.03 -0.82 -23.70
N ILE A 16 -10.13 -1.56 -23.53
CA ILE A 16 -11.26 -1.14 -22.68
C ILE A 16 -11.29 -1.84 -21.31
N GLY A 17 -10.32 -2.69 -20.99
CA GLY A 17 -10.17 -3.31 -19.65
C GLY A 17 -11.17 -4.43 -19.36
N TYR A 18 -11.62 -5.17 -20.39
CA TYR A 18 -12.52 -6.32 -20.25
C TYR A 18 -11.84 -7.60 -20.74
N SER A 19 -12.44 -8.77 -20.48
CA SER A 19 -11.95 -10.04 -21.03
C SER A 19 -12.36 -10.21 -22.50
N GLN A 20 -11.54 -10.89 -23.30
CA GLN A 20 -11.89 -11.27 -24.68
C GLN A 20 -13.24 -12.00 -24.75
N THR A 21 -13.53 -12.85 -23.76
CA THR A 21 -14.80 -13.55 -23.63
C THR A 21 -15.98 -12.59 -23.46
N ALA A 22 -15.83 -11.50 -22.71
CA ALA A 22 -16.87 -10.48 -22.55
C ALA A 22 -17.17 -9.78 -23.88
N ILE A 23 -16.13 -9.40 -24.64
CA ILE A 23 -16.27 -8.81 -25.98
C ILE A 23 -16.98 -9.78 -26.93
N SER A 24 -16.59 -11.06 -26.92
CA SER A 24 -17.20 -12.10 -27.74
C SER A 24 -18.69 -12.29 -27.43
N LYS A 25 -19.08 -12.27 -26.15
CA LYS A 25 -20.47 -12.38 -25.72
C LYS A 25 -21.31 -11.15 -26.12
N TRP A 26 -20.74 -9.94 -26.12
CA TRP A 26 -21.41 -8.74 -26.64
C TRP A 26 -21.63 -8.80 -28.15
N HIS A 27 -20.65 -9.28 -28.92
CA HIS A 27 -20.81 -9.46 -30.37
C HIS A 27 -21.88 -10.51 -30.74
N ARG A 28 -22.04 -11.56 -29.91
CA ARG A 28 -23.07 -12.59 -30.09
C ARG A 28 -24.45 -12.19 -29.56
N GLY A 29 -24.61 -10.98 -29.02
CA GLY A 29 -25.87 -10.49 -28.46
C GLY A 29 -26.34 -11.24 -27.21
N VAL A 30 -25.47 -12.02 -26.56
CA VAL A 30 -25.79 -12.84 -25.37
C VAL A 30 -26.10 -11.95 -24.16
N TYR A 31 -25.48 -10.77 -24.11
CA TYR A 31 -25.81 -9.69 -23.18
C TYR A 31 -26.09 -8.41 -23.99
N GLY A 32 -26.86 -7.48 -23.41
CA GLY A 32 -26.96 -6.13 -23.96
C GLY A 32 -25.59 -5.46 -24.08
N SER A 33 -25.49 -4.40 -24.88
CA SER A 33 -24.26 -3.59 -24.99
C SER A 33 -23.70 -3.26 -23.60
N PRO A 34 -22.36 -3.14 -23.47
CA PRO A 34 -21.74 -2.66 -22.23
C PRO A 34 -22.48 -1.43 -21.75
N ARG A 35 -22.67 -1.30 -20.44
CA ARG A 35 -23.44 -0.19 -19.91
C ARG A 35 -22.79 1.15 -20.23
N GLU A 36 -21.47 1.14 -20.31
CA GLU A 36 -20.57 2.22 -20.70
C GLU A 36 -20.64 2.53 -22.21
N LEU A 37 -21.28 1.68 -23.02
CA LEU A 37 -21.49 1.86 -24.47
C LEU A 37 -22.99 1.90 -24.84
N SER A 38 -23.90 1.90 -23.88
CA SER A 38 -25.34 1.97 -24.18
C SER A 38 -25.69 3.39 -24.68
N LYS A 39 -26.60 3.50 -25.65
CA LYS A 39 -27.11 4.82 -26.12
C LYS A 39 -27.67 5.68 -24.97
N SER A 40 -28.16 5.04 -23.92
CA SER A 40 -28.64 5.69 -22.69
C SER A 40 -27.52 6.25 -21.80
N TYR A 41 -26.27 5.83 -21.97
CA TYR A 41 -25.12 6.32 -21.22
C TYR A 41 -24.57 7.64 -21.79
N PHE A 42 -24.65 7.81 -23.12
CA PHE A 42 -24.21 8.98 -23.87
C PHE A 42 -25.37 9.81 -24.45
N THR A 43 -26.55 9.76 -23.82
CA THR A 43 -27.71 10.54 -24.29
C THR A 43 -27.41 12.05 -24.31
N HIS A 44 -26.55 12.50 -23.39
CA HIS A 44 -26.13 13.89 -23.27
C HIS A 44 -24.75 14.09 -23.92
N ALA A 45 -24.65 15.07 -24.81
CA ALA A 45 -23.38 15.57 -25.32
C ALA A 45 -22.79 16.56 -24.30
N LEU A 46 -22.02 16.05 -23.34
CA LEU A 46 -21.37 16.86 -22.32
C LEU A 46 -20.09 17.51 -22.86
N PRO A 47 -19.74 18.73 -22.41
CA PRO A 47 -18.48 19.35 -22.80
C PRO A 47 -17.27 18.58 -22.25
N ALA A 48 -16.17 18.58 -23.01
CA ALA A 48 -14.93 17.93 -22.60
C ALA A 48 -14.19 18.70 -21.49
N ILE A 49 -14.40 20.02 -21.42
CA ILE A 49 -13.83 20.94 -20.44
C ILE A 49 -14.99 21.73 -19.84
N VAL A 50 -15.00 21.88 -18.53
CA VAL A 50 -16.01 22.67 -17.79
C VAL A 50 -15.27 23.74 -17.01
N ASP A 51 -15.52 25.00 -17.35
CA ASP A 51 -14.90 26.13 -16.66
C ASP A 51 -15.49 26.30 -15.25
N VAL A 52 -14.61 26.59 -14.28
CA VAL A 52 -15.02 26.92 -12.92
C VAL A 52 -15.58 28.33 -12.88
N THR A 53 -16.89 28.44 -13.03
CA THR A 53 -17.62 29.72 -13.01
C THR A 53 -18.44 29.89 -11.72
N PRO A 54 -18.84 31.13 -11.36
CA PRO A 54 -19.76 31.35 -10.24
C PRO A 54 -21.09 30.60 -10.41
N SER A 55 -21.58 30.46 -11.65
CA SER A 55 -22.78 29.67 -11.99
C SER A 55 -22.61 28.18 -11.65
N LEU A 56 -21.48 27.59 -12.05
CA LEU A 56 -21.17 26.20 -11.71
C LEU A 56 -21.06 26.00 -10.19
N CYS A 57 -20.48 26.98 -9.48
CA CYS A 57 -20.37 26.93 -8.02
C CYS A 57 -21.77 26.95 -7.36
N ARG A 58 -22.70 27.77 -7.85
CA ARG A 58 -24.11 27.75 -7.38
C ARG A 58 -24.75 26.39 -7.60
N LEU A 59 -24.49 25.77 -8.74
CA LEU A 59 -24.99 24.46 -9.10
C LEU A 59 -24.44 23.35 -8.18
N PHE A 60 -23.15 23.40 -7.83
CA PHE A 60 -22.58 22.53 -6.79
C PHE A 60 -23.26 22.76 -5.43
N GLY A 61 -23.61 24.00 -5.10
CA GLY A 61 -24.40 24.33 -3.90
C GLY A 61 -25.75 23.62 -3.87
N TYR A 62 -26.52 23.69 -4.97
CA TYR A 62 -27.77 22.94 -5.11
C TYR A 62 -27.55 21.42 -5.02
N TYR A 63 -26.46 20.91 -5.58
CA TYR A 63 -26.16 19.47 -5.51
C TYR A 63 -25.85 19.00 -4.08
N VAL A 64 -25.19 19.84 -3.31
CA VAL A 64 -24.84 19.52 -1.92
C VAL A 64 -26.07 19.54 -1.01
N ALA A 65 -27.04 20.42 -1.27
CA ALA A 65 -28.33 20.42 -0.59
C ALA A 65 -29.23 19.28 -1.05
N GLU A 66 -29.70 19.36 -2.29
CA GLU A 66 -30.84 18.57 -2.77
C GLU A 66 -30.44 17.49 -3.78
N GLY A 67 -29.15 17.43 -4.11
CA GLY A 67 -28.63 16.59 -5.17
C GLY A 67 -28.29 15.18 -4.73
N TYR A 68 -28.59 14.23 -5.61
CA TYR A 68 -28.31 12.82 -5.41
C TYR A 68 -27.71 12.19 -6.67
N SER A 69 -26.58 11.48 -6.51
CA SER A 69 -25.90 10.80 -7.61
C SER A 69 -25.94 9.28 -7.45
N ARG A 70 -26.65 8.59 -8.35
CA ARG A 70 -26.57 7.13 -8.50
C ARG A 70 -26.24 6.73 -9.94
N LYS A 71 -27.27 6.37 -10.70
CA LYS A 71 -27.22 6.03 -12.14
C LYS A 71 -27.53 7.27 -12.99
N GLU A 72 -28.26 8.20 -12.39
CA GLU A 72 -28.63 9.53 -12.87
C GLU A 72 -28.21 10.57 -11.82
N LEU A 73 -28.23 11.83 -12.24
CA LEU A 73 -28.14 13.00 -11.37
C LEU A 73 -29.59 13.48 -11.14
N ASP A 74 -30.00 13.56 -9.88
CA ASP A 74 -31.35 13.94 -9.47
C ASP A 74 -31.27 15.05 -8.42
N PHE A 75 -32.14 16.05 -8.51
CA PHE A 75 -32.31 17.11 -7.51
C PHE A 75 -33.74 17.13 -7.01
N CYS A 76 -33.94 17.06 -5.69
CA CYS A 76 -35.26 17.01 -5.08
C CYS A 76 -35.60 18.34 -4.40
N PHE A 77 -36.57 19.10 -4.90
CA PHE A 77 -37.01 20.36 -4.29
C PHE A 77 -38.44 20.28 -3.78
N ASN A 78 -38.85 21.25 -2.97
CA ASN A 78 -40.27 21.42 -2.68
C ASN A 78 -41.00 21.93 -3.94
N ARG A 79 -42.20 21.41 -4.20
CA ARG A 79 -43.02 21.82 -5.36
C ARG A 79 -43.33 23.32 -5.39
N LYS A 80 -43.31 23.99 -4.24
CA LYS A 80 -43.53 25.45 -4.13
C LYS A 80 -42.29 26.28 -4.50
N GLU A 81 -41.12 25.66 -4.62
CA GLU A 81 -39.83 26.32 -4.88
C GLU A 81 -39.51 26.41 -6.38
N THR A 82 -40.49 26.86 -7.16
CA THR A 82 -40.39 26.92 -8.63
C THR A 82 -39.26 27.83 -9.12
N THR A 83 -38.86 28.81 -8.31
CA THR A 83 -37.73 29.69 -8.60
C THR A 83 -36.39 28.95 -8.56
N PHE A 84 -36.22 28.00 -7.65
CA PHE A 84 -34.97 27.24 -7.51
C PHE A 84 -34.86 26.18 -8.60
N THR A 85 -35.97 25.52 -8.95
CA THR A 85 -35.98 24.58 -10.07
C THR A 85 -35.67 25.27 -11.40
N ASN A 86 -36.21 26.48 -11.62
CA ASN A 86 -35.91 27.25 -12.84
C ASN A 86 -34.45 27.73 -12.86
N ASP A 87 -33.91 28.21 -11.74
CA ASP A 87 -32.49 28.59 -11.62
C ASP A 87 -31.58 27.37 -11.88
N LEU A 88 -31.90 26.19 -11.34
CA LEU A 88 -31.18 24.95 -11.61
C LEU A 88 -31.13 24.63 -13.11
N GLU A 89 -32.26 24.68 -13.81
CA GLU A 89 -32.33 24.36 -15.24
C GLU A 89 -31.50 25.34 -16.09
N VAL A 90 -31.54 26.64 -15.76
CA VAL A 90 -30.71 27.65 -16.42
C VAL A 90 -29.21 27.39 -16.19
N LEU A 91 -28.82 27.04 -14.96
CA LEU A 91 -27.42 26.76 -14.63
C LEU A 91 -26.90 25.48 -15.32
N MET A 92 -27.74 24.45 -15.43
CA MET A 92 -27.42 23.21 -16.14
C MET A 92 -27.27 23.45 -17.64
N GLN A 93 -28.14 24.27 -18.24
CA GLN A 93 -28.01 24.68 -19.63
C GLN A 93 -26.74 25.51 -19.87
N ALA A 94 -26.40 26.42 -18.95
CA ALA A 94 -25.21 27.27 -19.08
C ALA A 94 -23.90 26.48 -18.92
N SER A 95 -23.85 25.54 -17.97
CA SER A 95 -22.60 24.84 -17.61
C SER A 95 -22.38 23.55 -18.40
N PHE A 96 -23.45 22.88 -18.83
CA PHE A 96 -23.37 21.55 -19.46
C PHE A 96 -24.15 21.45 -20.78
N HIS A 97 -24.89 22.49 -21.16
CA HIS A 97 -25.72 22.52 -22.39
C HIS A 97 -26.82 21.45 -22.44
N ILE A 98 -27.37 21.10 -21.28
CA ILE A 98 -28.42 20.08 -21.17
C ILE A 98 -29.68 20.57 -20.45
N GLN A 99 -30.81 20.01 -20.88
CA GLN A 99 -32.12 20.14 -20.26
C GLN A 99 -32.44 18.89 -19.43
N PRO A 100 -33.34 18.98 -18.42
CA PRO A 100 -33.74 17.82 -17.64
C PRO A 100 -34.50 16.80 -18.50
N ASP A 101 -34.19 15.51 -18.31
CA ASP A 101 -34.85 14.42 -19.03
C ASP A 101 -36.24 14.11 -18.46
N ALA A 102 -36.43 14.33 -17.15
CA ALA A 102 -37.70 14.09 -16.50
C ALA A 102 -37.93 15.03 -15.31
N ARG A 103 -39.20 15.35 -15.07
CA ARG A 103 -39.68 15.98 -13.84
C ARG A 103 -40.65 15.02 -13.16
N ARG A 104 -40.24 14.43 -12.05
CA ARG A 104 -41.04 13.41 -11.35
C ARG A 104 -41.61 13.97 -10.05
N THR A 105 -42.84 13.62 -9.72
CA THR A 105 -43.47 13.96 -8.45
C THR A 105 -43.63 12.67 -7.65
N ILE A 106 -42.68 12.37 -6.76
CA ILE A 106 -42.70 11.13 -5.96
C ILE A 106 -43.65 11.28 -4.76
N THR A 107 -43.70 12.47 -4.17
CA THR A 107 -44.63 12.82 -3.08
C THR A 107 -45.41 14.09 -3.45
N PRO A 108 -46.58 14.36 -2.85
CA PRO A 108 -47.40 15.53 -3.20
C PRO A 108 -46.67 16.88 -3.14
N ASN A 109 -45.62 16.96 -2.32
CA ASN A 109 -44.88 18.18 -2.01
C ASN A 109 -43.47 18.22 -2.60
N ALA A 110 -42.96 17.15 -3.22
CA ALA A 110 -41.59 17.10 -3.74
C ALA A 110 -41.57 16.93 -5.26
N ILE A 111 -40.69 17.68 -5.92
CA ILE A 111 -40.41 17.57 -7.35
C ILE A 111 -38.95 17.18 -7.56
N ASN A 112 -38.73 16.13 -8.36
CA ASN A 112 -37.43 15.60 -8.72
C ASN A 112 -37.09 16.03 -10.15
N ILE A 113 -36.00 16.76 -10.32
CA ILE A 113 -35.45 17.18 -11.62
C ILE A 113 -34.33 16.20 -11.97
N VAL A 114 -34.55 15.37 -13.00
CA VAL A 114 -33.70 14.21 -13.29
C VAL A 114 -32.95 14.39 -14.60
N TYR A 115 -31.65 14.13 -14.55
CA TYR A 115 -30.75 14.03 -15.69
C TYR A 115 -30.17 12.62 -15.75
N TYR A 116 -30.58 11.82 -16.74
CA TYR A 116 -30.10 10.47 -17.02
C TYR A 116 -28.68 10.47 -17.62
N SER A 117 -27.73 11.02 -16.87
CA SER A 117 -26.32 11.06 -17.24
C SER A 117 -25.46 10.52 -16.10
N LYS A 118 -24.92 9.31 -16.29
CA LYS A 118 -23.99 8.70 -15.34
C LYS A 118 -22.67 9.48 -15.25
N PRO A 119 -22.04 9.94 -16.35
CA PRO A 119 -20.83 10.77 -16.27
C PRO A 119 -21.06 12.04 -15.46
N LEU A 120 -22.20 12.72 -15.66
CA LEU A 120 -22.54 13.92 -14.90
C LEU A 120 -22.77 13.61 -13.42
N ALA A 121 -23.49 12.53 -13.11
CA ALA A 121 -23.66 12.09 -11.72
C ALA A 121 -22.33 11.77 -11.02
N VAL A 122 -21.37 11.19 -11.75
CA VAL A 122 -20.00 10.94 -11.26
C VAL A 122 -19.26 12.26 -11.07
N PHE A 123 -19.32 13.19 -12.03
CA PHE A 123 -18.67 14.51 -11.93
C PHE A 123 -19.05 15.25 -10.64
N PHE A 124 -20.35 15.38 -10.35
CA PHE A 124 -20.81 16.03 -9.11
C PHE A 124 -20.39 15.27 -7.85
N ALA A 125 -20.48 13.94 -7.88
CA ALA A 125 -20.11 13.11 -6.76
C ALA A 125 -18.61 13.14 -6.44
N THR A 126 -17.76 13.26 -7.45
CA THR A 126 -16.30 13.36 -7.27
C THR A 126 -15.94 14.65 -6.55
N HIS A 127 -16.57 15.77 -6.91
CA HIS A 127 -16.25 17.08 -6.35
C HIS A 127 -16.96 17.39 -5.02
N CYS A 128 -18.16 16.84 -4.80
CA CYS A 128 -19.00 17.19 -3.66
C CYS A 128 -19.36 16.00 -2.78
N GLY A 129 -18.95 14.77 -3.13
CA GLY A 129 -19.28 13.55 -2.40
C GLY A 129 -20.69 13.00 -2.65
N LYS A 130 -20.95 11.79 -2.12
CA LYS A 130 -22.25 11.08 -2.24
C LYS A 130 -22.89 10.83 -0.88
N GLY A 131 -24.21 10.83 -0.86
CA GLY A 131 -25.00 10.57 0.35
C GLY A 131 -24.87 11.68 1.40
N ALA A 132 -25.82 11.77 2.31
CA ALA A 132 -25.92 12.91 3.22
C ALA A 132 -24.67 13.12 4.11
N HIS A 133 -24.05 12.03 4.59
CA HIS A 133 -22.82 12.11 5.41
C HIS A 133 -21.54 12.36 4.59
N GLY A 134 -21.52 11.96 3.31
CA GLY A 134 -20.34 12.06 2.46
C GLY A 134 -20.21 13.38 1.71
N LYS A 135 -21.24 14.26 1.80
CA LYS A 135 -21.20 15.58 1.17
C LYS A 135 -20.08 16.43 1.75
N HIS A 136 -19.40 17.19 0.90
CA HIS A 136 -18.33 18.11 1.27
C HIS A 136 -18.22 19.23 0.22
N VAL A 137 -17.47 20.29 0.54
CA VAL A 137 -17.22 21.40 -0.37
C VAL A 137 -16.15 20.98 -1.40
N PRO A 138 -16.31 21.31 -2.70
CA PRO A 138 -15.24 21.14 -3.68
C PRO A 138 -13.92 21.76 -3.22
N SER A 139 -12.82 21.01 -3.30
CA SER A 139 -11.50 21.45 -2.81
C SER A 139 -11.02 22.75 -3.46
N PHE A 140 -11.27 22.93 -4.76
CA PHE A 140 -10.88 24.15 -5.48
C PHE A 140 -11.54 25.43 -4.93
N LEU A 141 -12.65 25.34 -4.18
CA LEU A 141 -13.30 26.54 -3.60
C LEU A 141 -12.48 27.19 -2.49
N PHE A 142 -11.50 26.51 -1.92
CA PHE A 142 -10.58 27.09 -0.93
C PHE A 142 -9.57 28.08 -1.55
N GLU A 143 -9.33 27.95 -2.85
CA GLU A 143 -8.45 28.84 -3.62
C GLU A 143 -9.24 29.81 -4.51
N ALA A 144 -10.54 29.53 -4.71
CA ALA A 144 -11.38 30.31 -5.60
C ALA A 144 -11.65 31.73 -5.08
N PRO A 145 -11.87 32.71 -5.98
CA PRO A 145 -12.28 34.06 -5.59
C PRO A 145 -13.57 34.05 -4.77
N ARG A 146 -13.72 35.03 -3.86
CA ARG A 146 -14.85 35.16 -2.93
C ARG A 146 -16.23 35.00 -3.59
N GLU A 147 -16.39 35.49 -4.81
CA GLU A 147 -17.64 35.38 -5.56
C GLU A 147 -18.07 33.92 -5.79
N HIS A 148 -17.13 33.02 -6.11
CA HIS A 148 -17.40 31.60 -6.37
C HIS A 148 -17.91 30.91 -5.12
N PHE A 149 -17.24 31.15 -3.99
CA PHE A 149 -17.71 30.67 -2.69
C PHE A 149 -19.10 31.20 -2.34
N LEU A 150 -19.35 32.50 -2.55
CA LEU A 150 -20.67 33.08 -2.27
C LEU A 150 -21.77 32.45 -3.11
N GLN A 151 -21.50 32.13 -4.37
CA GLN A 151 -22.46 31.45 -5.23
C GLN A 151 -22.72 30.01 -4.78
N PHE A 152 -21.67 29.28 -4.38
CA PHE A 152 -21.84 27.97 -3.77
C PHE A 152 -22.69 28.03 -2.49
N LEU A 153 -22.38 28.96 -1.60
CA LEU A 153 -23.13 29.17 -0.36
C LEU A 153 -24.58 29.57 -0.65
N LEU A 154 -24.83 30.38 -1.68
CA LEU A 154 -26.17 30.77 -2.10
C LEU A 154 -26.97 29.56 -2.57
N GLY A 155 -26.43 28.74 -3.47
CA GLY A 155 -27.08 27.51 -3.95
C GLY A 155 -27.40 26.57 -2.79
N TYR A 156 -26.44 26.35 -1.89
CA TYR A 156 -26.65 25.49 -0.73
C TYR A 156 -27.71 26.05 0.23
N SER A 157 -27.67 27.37 0.48
CA SER A 157 -28.65 28.05 1.34
C SER A 157 -30.07 28.09 0.79
N ARG A 158 -30.25 27.93 -0.53
CA ARG A 158 -31.57 27.90 -1.16
C ARG A 158 -32.22 26.51 -1.09
N GLY A 159 -31.43 25.44 -1.04
CA GLY A 159 -31.95 24.09 -0.81
C GLY A 159 -32.17 23.84 0.68
N ASP A 160 -31.08 23.70 1.44
CA ASP A 160 -31.11 23.26 2.85
C ASP A 160 -31.06 24.42 3.87
N GLY A 161 -31.04 25.67 3.40
CA GLY A 161 -30.90 26.85 4.26
C GLY A 161 -32.24 27.43 4.68
N TYR A 162 -32.28 27.94 5.91
CA TYR A 162 -33.40 28.67 6.48
C TYR A 162 -32.97 30.07 6.90
N THR A 163 -33.58 31.09 6.29
CA THR A 163 -33.41 32.47 6.74
C THR A 163 -34.56 32.86 7.67
N THR A 164 -34.24 33.16 8.92
CA THR A 164 -35.22 33.62 9.92
C THR A 164 -35.86 34.95 9.51
N ARG A 165 -37.02 35.30 10.10
CA ARG A 165 -37.62 36.65 9.94
C ARG A 165 -36.67 37.80 10.33
N THR A 166 -35.73 37.53 11.23
CA THR A 166 -34.70 38.49 11.65
C THR A 166 -33.52 38.59 10.67
N GLY A 167 -33.47 37.76 9.62
CA GLY A 167 -32.41 37.76 8.60
C GLY A 167 -31.19 36.87 8.91
N LYS A 168 -31.19 36.16 10.05
CA LYS A 168 -30.18 35.14 10.35
C LYS A 168 -30.33 33.95 9.39
N LEU A 169 -29.24 33.54 8.75
CA LEU A 169 -29.18 32.35 7.91
C LEU A 169 -28.71 31.15 8.75
N GLU A 170 -29.46 30.06 8.69
CA GLU A 170 -29.13 28.78 9.33
C GLU A 170 -29.09 27.68 8.28
N ILE A 171 -28.06 26.86 8.28
CA ILE A 171 -27.91 25.73 7.35
C ILE A 171 -27.62 24.49 8.17
N THR A 172 -28.33 23.39 7.90
CA THR A 172 -28.25 22.15 8.68
C THR A 172 -27.77 21.01 7.80
N SER A 173 -26.88 20.16 8.33
CA SER A 173 -26.45 18.93 7.67
C SER A 173 -26.03 17.85 8.67
N VAL A 174 -26.12 16.59 8.26
CA VAL A 174 -25.53 15.45 8.98
C VAL A 174 -24.06 15.20 8.57
N SER A 175 -23.56 15.90 7.54
CA SER A 175 -22.13 15.91 7.22
C SER A 175 -21.40 16.93 8.09
N LYS A 176 -20.65 16.41 9.08
CA LYS A 176 -19.76 17.22 9.91
C LYS A 176 -18.70 17.94 9.06
N ARG A 177 -18.14 17.23 8.07
CA ARG A 177 -17.09 17.75 7.17
C ARG A 177 -17.59 18.99 6.43
N LEU A 178 -18.75 18.88 5.79
CA LEU A 178 -19.34 19.98 5.02
C LEU A 178 -19.55 21.24 5.87
N ILE A 179 -20.12 21.10 7.07
CA ILE A 179 -20.41 22.25 7.95
C ILE A 179 -19.11 22.91 8.44
N ILE A 180 -18.08 22.14 8.73
CA ILE A 180 -16.77 22.68 9.14
C ILE A 180 -16.08 23.40 7.97
N GLU A 181 -16.07 22.81 6.77
CA GLU A 181 -15.50 23.42 5.57
C GLU A 181 -16.21 24.73 5.20
N LEU A 182 -17.55 24.75 5.24
CA LEU A 182 -18.33 25.97 5.05
C LEU A 182 -18.04 27.02 6.14
N HIS A 183 -17.87 26.59 7.39
CA HIS A 183 -17.48 27.49 8.48
C HIS A 183 -16.13 28.14 8.20
N TRP A 184 -15.13 27.37 7.77
CA TRP A 184 -13.81 27.88 7.41
C TRP A 184 -13.86 28.84 6.22
N LEU A 185 -14.53 28.48 5.13
CA LEU A 185 -14.67 29.35 3.96
C LEU A 185 -15.39 30.66 4.30
N CYS A 186 -16.44 30.61 5.14
CA CYS A 186 -17.05 31.82 5.67
C CYS A 186 -16.00 32.69 6.38
N ARG A 187 -15.16 32.12 7.25
CA ARG A 187 -14.13 32.85 7.99
C ARG A 187 -13.04 33.41 7.08
N MET A 188 -12.57 32.64 6.10
CA MET A 188 -11.58 33.07 5.10
C MET A 188 -12.08 34.30 4.33
N HIS A 189 -13.37 34.33 3.98
CA HIS A 189 -13.98 35.45 3.26
C HIS A 189 -14.61 36.52 4.17
N GLY A 190 -14.23 36.54 5.46
CA GLY A 190 -14.61 37.59 6.41
C GLY A 190 -16.04 37.54 6.93
N ILE A 191 -16.77 36.45 6.68
CA ILE A 191 -18.15 36.22 7.14
C ILE A 191 -18.12 35.51 8.49
N LYS A 192 -18.60 36.16 9.55
CA LYS A 192 -18.66 35.50 10.86
C LYS A 192 -19.82 34.50 10.89
N SER A 193 -19.48 33.23 11.05
CA SER A 193 -20.41 32.13 11.24
C SER A 193 -20.15 31.38 12.56
N ALA A 194 -21.12 30.63 13.05
CA ALA A 194 -21.01 29.78 14.23
C ALA A 194 -21.52 28.36 13.92
N VAL A 195 -21.00 27.35 14.59
CA VAL A 195 -21.41 25.95 14.41
C VAL A 195 -22.01 25.42 15.70
N ARG A 196 -23.14 24.71 15.61
CA ARG A 196 -23.76 24.00 16.73
C ARG A 196 -24.03 22.55 16.35
N GLN A 197 -23.78 21.63 17.27
CA GLN A 197 -24.14 20.21 17.15
C GLN A 197 -25.34 19.87 18.02
N TRP A 198 -26.14 18.90 17.61
CA TRP A 198 -27.17 18.25 18.45
C TRP A 198 -27.43 16.82 17.97
N GLU A 199 -27.95 16.00 18.86
CA GLU A 199 -28.38 14.64 18.55
C GLU A 199 -29.82 14.63 18.04
N VAL A 200 -30.04 13.95 16.92
CA VAL A 200 -31.36 13.66 16.39
C VAL A 200 -31.75 12.27 16.88
N ALA A 201 -32.84 12.20 17.66
CA ALA A 201 -33.31 10.93 18.22
C ALA A 201 -33.75 9.94 17.12
N ALA A 202 -33.52 8.65 17.37
CA ALA A 202 -33.98 7.58 16.51
C ALA A 202 -35.53 7.53 16.43
N GLY A 203 -36.07 6.97 15.34
CA GLY A 203 -37.49 6.62 15.25
C GLY A 203 -38.32 7.47 14.28
N ARG A 204 -37.74 8.48 13.64
CA ARG A 204 -38.39 9.16 12.51
C ARG A 204 -38.49 8.17 11.34
N ARG A 205 -39.72 7.88 10.89
CA ARG A 205 -39.97 7.01 9.72
C ARG A 205 -40.30 7.88 8.51
N ILE A 206 -39.64 7.62 7.39
CA ILE A 206 -40.06 8.14 6.08
C ILE A 206 -40.94 7.04 5.46
N HIS A 207 -42.25 7.25 5.43
CA HIS A 207 -43.26 6.24 5.01
C HIS A 207 -43.14 4.91 5.80
N ASP A 208 -43.45 3.77 5.16
CA ASP A 208 -43.27 2.40 5.69
C ASP A 208 -41.80 1.93 5.69
N GLY A 209 -40.85 2.86 5.59
CA GLY A 209 -39.42 2.59 5.63
C GLY A 209 -38.93 2.21 7.03
N LYS A 210 -37.71 1.68 7.09
CA LYS A 210 -37.02 1.43 8.35
C LYS A 210 -36.90 2.74 9.15
N PRO A 211 -37.11 2.73 10.47
CA PRO A 211 -36.89 3.91 11.30
C PRO A 211 -35.44 4.38 11.14
N LEU A 212 -35.26 5.69 10.97
CA LEU A 212 -33.94 6.28 10.90
C LEU A 212 -33.25 6.13 12.26
N ASP A 213 -31.98 5.73 12.23
CA ASP A 213 -31.12 5.65 13.40
C ASP A 213 -30.88 7.04 14.01
N ALA A 214 -30.50 7.06 15.29
CA ALA A 214 -30.05 8.29 15.91
C ALA A 214 -28.82 8.82 15.16
N THR A 215 -28.75 10.13 14.93
CA THR A 215 -27.65 10.74 14.18
C THR A 215 -27.31 12.12 14.72
N THR A 216 -26.02 12.46 14.69
CA THR A 216 -25.55 13.79 15.06
C THR A 216 -25.73 14.75 13.88
N ALA A 217 -26.48 15.83 14.09
CA ALA A 217 -26.63 16.90 13.11
C ALA A 217 -25.86 18.15 13.52
N TRP A 218 -25.45 18.90 12.50
CA TRP A 218 -24.63 20.09 12.62
C TRP A 218 -25.33 21.27 11.95
N ARG A 219 -25.25 22.45 12.55
CA ARG A 219 -25.85 23.69 12.03
C ARG A 219 -24.83 24.79 11.96
N LEU A 220 -24.65 25.32 10.75
CA LEU A 220 -23.97 26.58 10.51
C LEU A 220 -24.95 27.73 10.69
N MET A 221 -24.55 28.77 11.42
CA MET A 221 -25.36 29.95 11.70
C MET A 221 -24.59 31.20 11.28
N ILE A 222 -25.18 32.01 10.41
CA ILE A 222 -24.66 33.32 10.00
C ILE A 222 -25.64 34.38 10.51
N SER A 223 -25.15 35.27 11.36
CA SER A 223 -25.98 36.33 11.94
C SER A 223 -26.51 37.28 10.86
N THR A 224 -27.61 37.98 11.13
CA THR A 224 -28.21 38.96 10.21
C THR A 224 -27.19 39.95 9.61
N HIS A 225 -26.24 40.45 10.41
CA HIS A 225 -25.26 41.43 9.95
C HIS A 225 -24.18 40.84 9.02
N GLU A 226 -23.98 39.54 9.11
CA GLU A 226 -22.94 38.80 8.40
C GLU A 226 -23.52 38.01 7.22
N ASN A 227 -24.86 37.96 7.12
CA ASN A 227 -25.55 37.27 6.04
C ASN A 227 -25.29 38.00 4.70
N PRO A 228 -24.52 37.40 3.78
CA PRO A 228 -24.10 38.06 2.55
C PRO A 228 -25.26 38.31 1.57
N PHE A 229 -26.42 37.68 1.79
CA PHE A 229 -27.57 37.71 0.88
C PHE A 229 -28.68 38.70 1.29
N LEU A 230 -28.50 39.44 2.38
CA LEU A 230 -29.41 40.53 2.75
C LEU A 230 -28.95 41.87 2.17
N ASP A 231 -29.94 42.67 1.76
CA ASP A 231 -29.75 44.05 1.33
C ASP A 231 -29.14 44.92 2.43
N ALA A 232 -28.35 45.92 2.03
CA ALA A 232 -27.68 46.83 2.95
C ALA A 232 -28.67 47.57 3.88
N SER A 233 -29.89 47.86 3.42
CA SER A 233 -30.97 48.50 4.20
C SER A 233 -31.57 47.59 5.28
N GLN A 234 -31.52 46.26 5.09
CA GLN A 234 -32.02 45.26 6.05
C GLN A 234 -30.99 44.94 7.15
N ARG A 235 -29.72 45.33 6.95
CA ARG A 235 -28.65 45.24 7.97
C ARG A 235 -28.79 46.38 8.98
N ARG A 236 -29.89 46.41 9.76
CA ARG A 236 -30.04 47.40 10.86
C ARG A 236 -28.81 47.36 11.76
N TYR A 237 -28.16 48.50 12.01
CA TYR A 237 -26.94 48.59 12.80
C TYR A 237 -27.24 48.34 14.29
N ARG A 238 -27.27 47.07 14.71
CA ARG A 238 -27.09 46.68 16.11
C ARG A 238 -25.72 46.04 16.20
N LYS A 239 -24.91 46.45 17.19
CA LYS A 239 -23.60 45.83 17.48
C LYS A 239 -23.79 44.31 17.47
N SER A 240 -23.20 43.63 16.49
CA SER A 240 -23.14 42.18 16.48
C SER A 240 -22.61 41.75 17.86
N PRO A 241 -23.32 40.87 18.60
CA PRO A 241 -22.86 40.43 19.92
C PRO A 241 -21.53 39.68 19.80
N ILE A 242 -21.21 39.20 18.59
CA ILE A 242 -19.94 38.59 18.25
C ILE A 242 -18.98 39.71 17.86
N ARG A 243 -18.25 40.21 18.86
CA ARG A 243 -17.02 40.97 18.62
C ARG A 243 -16.17 40.15 17.65
N ARG A 244 -15.52 40.80 16.69
CA ARG A 244 -14.39 40.19 15.96
C ARG A 244 -13.53 39.51 17.04
N ALA A 245 -13.01 38.31 16.78
CA ALA A 245 -11.91 37.81 17.59
C ALA A 245 -10.78 38.82 17.39
N ILE A 246 -10.76 39.84 18.23
CA ILE A 246 -9.67 40.78 18.33
C ILE A 246 -8.67 39.98 19.12
N ILE A 247 -7.51 39.75 18.54
CA ILE A 247 -6.41 39.17 19.29
C ILE A 247 -6.15 40.13 20.45
N GLN A 248 -6.66 39.81 21.63
CA GLN A 248 -6.54 40.67 22.82
C GLN A 248 -5.10 40.69 23.32
N ARG A 249 -4.41 39.57 23.09
CA ARG A 249 -3.02 39.36 23.44
C ARG A 249 -2.47 38.24 22.57
N ILE A 250 -1.43 38.52 21.78
CA ILE A 250 -0.54 37.46 21.30
C ILE A 250 0.40 37.17 22.45
N ARG A 251 0.25 36.01 23.08
CA ARG A 251 1.27 35.52 24.01
C ARG A 251 2.19 34.64 23.18
N ARG A 252 3.42 35.09 22.94
CA ARG A 252 4.51 34.15 22.62
C ARG A 252 4.68 33.29 23.85
N VAL A 253 4.16 32.07 23.78
CA VAL A 253 4.50 31.03 24.75
C VAL A 253 5.86 30.51 24.27
N PRO A 254 6.92 30.61 25.08
CA PRO A 254 8.15 29.90 24.81
C PRO A 254 7.78 28.42 24.66
N TYR A 255 7.98 27.90 23.46
CA TYR A 255 7.72 26.51 23.15
C TYR A 255 9.04 25.99 22.62
N ASP A 256 9.73 25.22 23.46
CA ASP A 256 11.04 24.63 23.15
C ASP A 256 10.88 23.31 22.36
N GLY A 257 9.70 23.10 21.76
CA GLY A 257 9.39 21.96 20.92
C GLY A 257 9.26 22.34 19.46
N TYR A 258 9.14 21.32 18.60
CA TYR A 258 8.87 21.50 17.19
C TYR A 258 7.35 21.52 16.94
N VAL A 259 6.90 22.39 16.04
CA VAL A 259 5.55 22.35 15.47
C VAL A 259 5.65 21.66 14.12
N TYR A 260 5.07 20.48 14.01
CA TYR A 260 5.10 19.69 12.77
C TYR A 260 3.82 19.94 11.97
N ASP A 261 3.97 20.32 10.71
CA ASP A 261 2.89 20.31 9.72
C ASP A 261 3.13 19.11 8.79
N LEU A 262 2.32 18.06 8.92
CA LEU A 262 2.46 16.83 8.14
C LEU A 262 1.56 16.92 6.91
N CYS A 263 2.10 17.45 5.82
CA CYS A 263 1.41 17.49 4.53
C CYS A 263 1.55 16.15 3.80
N GLY A 264 0.42 15.52 3.46
CA GLY A 264 0.37 14.35 2.57
C GLY A 264 0.26 14.76 1.09
N MET A 265 0.45 13.79 0.19
CA MET A 265 0.27 13.99 -1.25
C MET A 265 -1.11 14.60 -1.56
N GLY A 266 -1.14 15.79 -2.18
CA GLY A 266 -2.37 16.50 -2.56
C GLY A 266 -2.88 17.56 -1.57
N ASN A 267 -2.11 17.91 -0.54
CA ASN A 267 -2.45 19.01 0.38
C ASN A 267 -1.20 19.89 0.60
N GLU A 268 -0.97 20.87 -0.29
CA GLU A 268 0.23 21.73 -0.32
C GLU A 268 0.07 23.06 0.42
N ALA A 269 -0.92 23.17 1.31
CA ALA A 269 -1.13 24.40 2.07
C ALA A 269 -0.06 24.54 3.18
N PHE A 270 1.01 25.28 2.87
CA PHE A 270 2.04 25.66 3.85
C PHE A 270 1.52 26.72 4.81
N PHE A 271 1.31 26.37 6.09
CA PHE A 271 1.04 27.37 7.13
C PHE A 271 2.37 27.83 7.75
N GLY A 272 2.95 28.88 7.14
CA GLY A 272 4.26 29.43 7.50
C GLY A 272 4.38 29.85 8.97
N GLY A 273 5.21 29.11 9.72
CA GLY A 273 6.05 29.69 10.76
C GLY A 273 7.25 30.42 10.13
N ALA A 274 7.98 31.24 10.90
CA ALA A 274 9.12 32.02 10.38
C ALA A 274 10.30 31.17 9.85
N THR A 275 10.33 29.87 10.16
CA THR A 275 11.34 28.89 9.72
C THR A 275 10.72 27.47 9.66
N PRO A 276 10.01 27.10 8.58
CA PRO A 276 9.49 25.75 8.43
C PRO A 276 10.62 24.74 8.20
N ILE A 277 10.53 23.56 8.81
CA ILE A 277 11.40 22.41 8.49
C ILE A 277 10.61 21.49 7.55
N LEU A 278 11.11 21.28 6.34
CA LEU A 278 10.49 20.40 5.36
C LEU A 278 11.12 19.00 5.44
N LEU A 279 10.28 17.97 5.60
CA LEU A 279 10.69 16.57 5.57
C LEU A 279 9.97 15.84 4.43
N HIS A 280 10.69 14.96 3.73
CA HIS A 280 10.14 14.08 2.69
C HIS A 280 10.85 12.72 2.76
N ASN A 281 10.15 11.65 2.41
CA ASN A 281 10.71 10.30 2.28
C ASN A 281 10.64 9.80 0.83
N THR A 282 11.62 9.04 0.38
CA THR A 282 11.58 8.33 -0.91
C THR A 282 12.40 7.04 -0.79
N ASN A 283 11.93 5.96 -1.42
CA ASN A 283 12.71 4.73 -1.61
C ASN A 283 13.58 4.80 -2.87
N ARG A 284 13.41 5.86 -3.67
CA ARG A 284 14.12 6.11 -4.92
C ARG A 284 14.71 7.51 -4.91
N PRO A 285 15.84 7.74 -4.22
CA PRO A 285 16.52 9.03 -4.25
C PRO A 285 17.15 9.33 -5.62
N ASP A 286 17.42 8.28 -6.41
CA ASP A 286 17.93 8.28 -7.78
C ASP A 286 17.02 9.04 -8.77
N VAL A 287 15.69 8.92 -8.62
CA VAL A 287 14.74 9.57 -9.54
C VAL A 287 14.43 11.02 -9.20
N LEU A 288 14.95 11.54 -8.09
CA LEU A 288 14.69 12.92 -7.69
C LEU A 288 15.47 13.89 -8.57
N ASP A 289 14.82 14.96 -9.02
CA ASP A 289 15.48 16.05 -9.72
C ASP A 289 16.66 16.58 -8.87
N PRO A 290 17.91 16.55 -9.38
CA PRO A 290 19.08 17.06 -8.67
C PRO A 290 18.92 18.51 -8.18
N ALA A 291 18.07 19.31 -8.83
CA ALA A 291 17.75 20.66 -8.39
C ALA A 291 17.09 20.67 -7.00
N LEU A 292 16.30 19.66 -6.63
CA LEU A 292 15.68 19.55 -5.30
C LEU A 292 16.71 19.32 -4.20
N LEU A 293 17.86 18.75 -4.54
CA LEU A 293 18.92 18.35 -3.62
C LEU A 293 19.97 19.44 -3.40
N ARG A 294 19.79 20.61 -4.02
CA ARG A 294 20.70 21.77 -3.87
C ARG A 294 20.53 22.44 -2.50
N PRO A 295 21.59 23.08 -1.97
CA PRO A 295 21.54 23.82 -0.70
C PRO A 295 20.36 24.79 -0.59
N GLY A 296 19.67 24.82 0.56
CA GLY A 296 18.46 25.62 0.78
C GLY A 296 17.14 24.97 0.37
N ARG A 297 17.18 23.70 -0.07
CA ARG A 297 16.01 22.86 -0.39
C ARG A 297 16.05 21.57 0.44
N PHE A 298 16.20 20.39 -0.17
CA PHE A 298 16.50 19.14 0.52
C PHE A 298 18.01 18.95 0.64
N ASP A 299 18.65 19.80 1.42
CA ASP A 299 20.10 19.84 1.60
C ASP A 299 20.62 18.85 2.66
N ARG A 300 19.71 18.28 3.46
CA ARG A 300 19.98 17.22 4.43
C ARG A 300 19.31 15.92 4.01
N ARG A 301 20.07 14.83 4.08
CA ARG A 301 19.59 13.47 3.86
C ARG A 301 19.81 12.66 5.12
N VAL A 302 18.78 11.94 5.54
CA VAL A 302 18.86 10.95 6.62
C VAL A 302 18.53 9.61 5.99
N ILE A 303 19.49 8.70 6.00
CA ILE A 303 19.32 7.35 5.47
C ILE A 303 18.75 6.49 6.60
N LEU A 304 17.64 5.82 6.32
CA LEU A 304 17.03 4.85 7.23
C LEU A 304 17.30 3.46 6.69
N ASP A 305 18.33 2.83 7.24
CA ASP A 305 18.71 1.46 6.89
C ASP A 305 17.72 0.44 7.47
N LEU A 306 17.81 -0.82 7.01
CA LEU A 306 17.05 -1.91 7.62
C LEU A 306 17.49 -2.12 9.09
N PRO A 307 16.55 -2.45 9.98
CA PRO A 307 16.80 -2.57 11.42
C PRO A 307 17.73 -3.75 11.74
N ASP A 308 18.65 -3.52 12.68
CA ASP A 308 19.46 -4.58 13.26
C ASP A 308 18.65 -5.48 14.20
N ILE A 309 19.25 -6.54 14.74
CA ILE A 309 18.54 -7.46 15.63
C ILE A 309 17.91 -6.78 16.87
N ARG A 310 18.56 -5.77 17.46
CA ARG A 310 18.04 -5.05 18.64
C ARG A 310 16.91 -4.11 18.22
N ASP A 311 17.10 -3.39 17.11
CA ASP A 311 16.06 -2.55 16.53
C ASP A 311 14.81 -3.37 16.21
N ARG A 312 14.96 -4.58 15.65
CA ARG A 312 13.85 -5.49 15.36
C ARG A 312 13.12 -5.91 16.65
N GLU A 313 13.82 -6.14 17.75
CA GLU A 313 13.17 -6.41 19.05
C GLU A 313 12.36 -5.23 19.56
N ASP A 314 12.92 -4.02 19.50
CA ASP A 314 12.23 -2.81 19.94
C ASP A 314 10.99 -2.52 19.08
N ILE A 315 11.12 -2.68 17.76
CA ILE A 315 10.00 -2.55 16.83
C ILE A 315 8.91 -3.61 17.12
N LEU A 316 9.31 -4.86 17.37
CA LEU A 316 8.36 -5.92 17.74
C LEU A 316 7.67 -5.59 19.07
N HIS A 317 8.37 -5.06 20.07
CA HIS A 317 7.78 -4.62 21.32
C HIS A 317 6.71 -3.53 21.11
N VAL A 318 6.98 -2.57 20.23
CA VAL A 318 6.00 -1.53 19.86
C VAL A 318 4.76 -2.16 19.22
N HIS A 319 4.93 -3.06 18.25
CA HIS A 319 3.80 -3.66 17.52
C HIS A 319 3.05 -4.75 18.30
N MET A 320 3.67 -5.33 19.32
CA MET A 320 3.04 -6.27 20.25
C MET A 320 2.26 -5.59 21.37
N LYS A 321 2.50 -4.30 21.62
CA LYS A 321 1.83 -3.54 22.68
C LYS A 321 0.31 -3.54 22.48
N GLY A 322 -0.42 -3.96 23.51
CA GLY A 322 -1.89 -4.03 23.49
C GLY A 322 -2.48 -5.27 22.83
N LYS A 323 -1.67 -6.22 22.34
CA LYS A 323 -2.14 -7.51 21.81
C LYS A 323 -2.09 -8.61 22.88
N PRO A 324 -3.04 -9.55 22.90
CA PRO A 324 -3.06 -10.63 23.89
C PRO A 324 -2.00 -11.69 23.54
N LEU A 325 -0.79 -11.57 24.09
CA LEU A 325 0.29 -12.54 23.91
C LEU A 325 0.22 -13.68 24.95
N ALA A 326 0.61 -14.88 24.56
CA ALA A 326 0.83 -15.99 25.49
C ALA A 326 2.18 -15.80 26.23
N GLY A 327 2.28 -16.36 27.44
CA GLY A 327 3.49 -16.20 28.28
C GLY A 327 4.76 -16.88 27.75
N ASN A 328 4.64 -17.72 26.73
CA ASN A 328 5.75 -18.41 26.08
C ASN A 328 6.34 -17.65 24.88
N VAL A 329 5.88 -16.42 24.60
CA VAL A 329 6.40 -15.61 23.50
C VAL A 329 7.76 -15.01 23.89
N VAL A 330 8.79 -15.35 23.13
CA VAL A 330 10.15 -14.82 23.31
C VAL A 330 10.51 -13.96 22.10
N VAL A 331 10.46 -12.63 22.27
CA VAL A 331 10.65 -11.63 21.20
C VAL A 331 12.01 -11.78 20.52
N ARG A 332 13.08 -11.99 21.30
CA ARG A 332 14.44 -12.24 20.79
C ARG A 332 14.50 -13.35 19.73
N ARG A 333 13.77 -14.45 19.94
CA ARG A 333 13.76 -15.59 18.99
C ARG A 333 13.06 -15.24 17.68
N ILE A 334 12.14 -14.27 17.69
CA ILE A 334 11.47 -13.77 16.48
C ILE A 334 12.43 -12.85 15.72
N ALA A 335 13.10 -11.92 16.41
CA ALA A 335 14.08 -11.01 15.81
C ALA A 335 15.28 -11.75 15.18
N GLU A 336 15.72 -12.86 15.79
CA GLU A 336 16.75 -13.76 15.24
C GLU A 336 16.29 -14.50 13.97
N ARG A 337 14.98 -14.64 13.77
CA ARG A 337 14.39 -15.32 12.60
C ARG A 337 13.87 -14.37 11.52
N THR A 338 14.06 -13.06 11.70
CA THR A 338 13.60 -12.02 10.76
C THR A 338 14.73 -11.12 10.22
N PRO A 339 15.93 -11.65 9.87
CA PRO A 339 16.96 -10.82 9.27
C PRO A 339 16.47 -10.19 7.97
N GLY A 340 16.78 -8.90 7.77
CA GLY A 340 16.35 -8.13 6.60
C GLY A 340 14.90 -7.65 6.61
N PHE A 341 14.12 -7.94 7.66
CA PHE A 341 12.75 -7.42 7.76
C PHE A 341 12.75 -5.92 8.02
N SER A 342 11.90 -5.18 7.30
CA SER A 342 11.61 -3.79 7.64
C SER A 342 10.67 -3.70 8.85
N GLY A 343 10.51 -2.51 9.43
CA GLY A 343 9.53 -2.30 10.50
C GLY A 343 8.08 -2.60 10.06
N ALA A 344 7.76 -2.37 8.79
CA ALA A 344 6.46 -2.73 8.22
C ALA A 344 6.27 -4.25 8.14
N ASP A 345 7.32 -4.99 7.77
CA ASP A 345 7.25 -6.46 7.71
C ASP A 345 7.06 -7.07 9.11
N LEU A 346 7.74 -6.52 10.13
CA LEU A 346 7.56 -6.93 11.52
C LEU A 346 6.15 -6.62 12.03
N ALA A 347 5.60 -5.45 11.69
CA ALA A 347 4.22 -5.11 12.01
C ALA A 347 3.24 -6.10 11.36
N ASN A 348 3.47 -6.43 10.09
CA ASN A 348 2.66 -7.38 9.33
C ASN A 348 2.76 -8.80 9.91
N LEU A 349 3.95 -9.26 10.28
CA LEU A 349 4.19 -10.54 10.97
C LEU A 349 3.34 -10.65 12.24
N VAL A 350 3.40 -9.64 13.11
CA VAL A 350 2.61 -9.65 14.36
C VAL A 350 1.11 -9.67 14.07
N ASN A 351 0.66 -8.96 13.03
CA ASN A 351 -0.73 -8.98 12.61
C ASN A 351 -1.16 -10.35 12.06
N GLU A 352 -0.32 -10.98 11.24
CA GLU A 352 -0.56 -12.30 10.69
C GLU A 352 -0.56 -13.40 11.75
N GLY A 353 0.31 -13.30 12.76
CA GLY A 353 0.27 -14.16 13.93
C GLY A 353 -1.03 -14.02 14.72
N ALA A 354 -1.57 -12.80 14.84
CA ALA A 354 -2.87 -12.55 15.47
C ALA A 354 -4.03 -13.17 14.68
N LEU A 355 -4.03 -13.00 13.35
CA LEU A 355 -5.03 -13.59 12.47
C LEU A 355 -4.98 -15.12 12.51
N LEU A 356 -3.78 -15.71 12.57
CA LEU A 356 -3.60 -17.15 12.68
C LEU A 356 -4.09 -17.69 14.02
N ALA A 357 -3.81 -16.99 15.13
CA ALA A 357 -4.36 -17.32 16.45
C ALA A 357 -5.89 -17.30 16.45
N ALA A 358 -6.50 -16.26 15.86
CA ALA A 358 -7.94 -16.14 15.72
C ALA A 358 -8.53 -17.28 14.87
N ARG A 359 -7.91 -17.63 13.74
CA ARG A 359 -8.33 -18.78 12.90
C ARG A 359 -8.27 -20.11 13.64
N ARG A 360 -7.35 -20.25 14.59
CA ARG A 360 -7.22 -21.43 15.46
C ARG A 360 -8.10 -21.36 16.72
N ASN A 361 -9.02 -20.39 16.78
CA ASN A 361 -9.88 -20.15 17.94
C ASN A 361 -9.10 -19.97 19.26
N LYS A 362 -7.87 -19.43 19.20
CA LYS A 362 -7.06 -19.12 20.39
C LYS A 362 -7.35 -17.71 20.89
N GLN A 363 -7.41 -17.55 22.21
CA GLN A 363 -7.62 -16.26 22.88
C GLN A 363 -6.33 -15.43 23.00
N ARG A 364 -5.16 -16.06 22.87
CA ARG A 364 -3.85 -15.43 22.96
C ARG A 364 -2.95 -15.89 21.81
N ILE A 365 -2.09 -14.99 21.33
CA ILE A 365 -1.13 -15.23 20.28
C ILE A 365 0.06 -15.99 20.87
N GLY A 366 0.29 -17.22 20.41
CA GLY A 366 1.41 -18.05 20.85
C GLY A 366 2.66 -17.89 19.99
N MET A 367 3.77 -18.43 20.50
CA MET A 367 5.05 -18.46 19.76
C MET A 367 4.92 -19.21 18.42
N ALA A 368 4.16 -20.31 18.37
CA ALA A 368 3.95 -21.09 17.16
C ALA A 368 3.28 -20.26 16.04
N GLU A 369 2.26 -19.46 16.39
CA GLU A 369 1.57 -18.60 15.43
C GLU A 369 2.49 -17.50 14.89
N LEU A 370 3.33 -16.93 15.76
CA LEU A 370 4.30 -15.91 15.35
C LEU A 370 5.38 -16.50 14.44
N LEU A 371 5.92 -17.68 14.76
CA LEU A 371 6.91 -18.35 13.91
C LEU A 371 6.37 -18.70 12.51
N GLU A 372 5.14 -19.22 12.45
CA GLU A 372 4.50 -19.52 11.17
C GLU A 372 4.16 -18.25 10.36
N SER A 373 3.88 -17.15 11.05
CA SER A 373 3.66 -15.86 10.40
C SER A 373 4.94 -15.31 9.74
N ILE A 374 6.13 -15.61 10.27
CA ILE A 374 7.40 -15.26 9.62
C ILE A 374 7.47 -15.89 8.22
N GLU A 375 7.25 -17.21 8.15
CA GLU A 375 7.26 -17.95 6.89
C GLU A 375 6.19 -17.42 5.93
N LYS A 376 5.02 -17.06 6.44
CA LYS A 376 3.95 -16.48 5.62
C LYS A 376 4.34 -15.11 5.05
N VAL A 377 5.01 -14.26 5.81
CA VAL A 377 5.48 -12.95 5.35
C VAL A 377 6.62 -13.10 4.33
N MET A 378 7.57 -14.02 4.58
CA MET A 378 8.71 -14.24 3.67
C MET A 378 8.31 -14.92 2.36
N LEU A 379 7.54 -16.01 2.46
CA LEU A 379 7.31 -16.95 1.35
C LEU A 379 5.89 -16.89 0.80
N GLY A 380 4.96 -16.24 1.52
CA GLY A 380 3.55 -16.22 1.19
C GLY A 380 2.74 -17.33 1.87
N PRO A 381 1.42 -17.39 1.60
CA PRO A 381 0.54 -18.38 2.23
C PRO A 381 0.82 -19.80 1.73
N GLU A 382 0.56 -20.76 2.61
CA GLU A 382 0.59 -22.19 2.32
C GLU A 382 -0.46 -22.57 1.25
N ARG A 383 -0.08 -23.39 0.28
CA ARG A 383 -0.96 -23.84 -0.81
C ARG A 383 -1.57 -25.22 -0.53
N LYS A 384 -2.72 -25.24 0.15
CA LYS A 384 -3.43 -26.51 0.47
C LYS A 384 -4.24 -27.12 -0.68
N SER A 385 -4.52 -26.36 -1.73
CA SER A 385 -5.45 -26.78 -2.80
C SER A 385 -4.80 -27.52 -3.97
N ARG A 386 -3.47 -27.57 -4.04
CA ARG A 386 -2.76 -28.23 -5.13
C ARG A 386 -2.56 -29.69 -4.77
N VAL A 387 -3.14 -30.61 -5.55
CA VAL A 387 -2.84 -32.04 -5.46
C VAL A 387 -1.44 -32.23 -6.03
N ILE A 388 -0.47 -32.54 -5.16
CA ILE A 388 0.93 -32.81 -5.54
C ILE A 388 1.07 -34.32 -5.74
N SER A 389 1.63 -34.75 -6.86
CA SER A 389 1.86 -36.19 -7.10
C SER A 389 2.97 -36.72 -6.18
N GLU A 390 2.94 -38.01 -5.87
CA GLU A 390 3.99 -38.64 -5.04
C GLU A 390 5.38 -38.45 -5.66
N GLN A 391 5.47 -38.50 -6.99
CA GLN A 391 6.70 -38.24 -7.73
C GLN A 391 7.18 -36.80 -7.59
N GLU A 392 6.30 -35.80 -7.71
CA GLU A 392 6.65 -34.38 -7.53
C GLU A 392 7.08 -34.11 -6.08
N ARG A 393 6.41 -34.73 -5.11
CA ARG A 393 6.77 -34.65 -3.69
C ARG A 393 8.13 -35.27 -3.43
N ARG A 394 8.45 -36.42 -4.05
CA ARG A 394 9.75 -37.07 -3.97
C ARG A 394 10.86 -36.20 -4.56
N ILE A 395 10.65 -35.63 -5.74
CA ILE A 395 11.62 -34.72 -6.38
C ILE A 395 11.89 -33.52 -5.47
N THR A 396 10.84 -32.90 -4.93
CA THR A 396 10.96 -31.75 -4.01
C THR A 396 11.74 -32.13 -2.74
N ALA A 397 11.51 -33.32 -2.17
CA ALA A 397 12.24 -33.78 -0.99
C ALA A 397 13.75 -33.94 -1.22
N PHE A 398 14.14 -34.48 -2.38
CA PHE A 398 15.54 -34.60 -2.76
C PHE A 398 16.15 -33.24 -3.13
N HIS A 399 15.39 -32.35 -3.75
CA HIS A 399 15.82 -31.00 -4.08
C HIS A 399 16.15 -30.19 -2.81
N GLU A 400 15.21 -30.11 -1.87
CA GLU A 400 15.42 -29.41 -0.59
C GLU A 400 16.46 -30.11 0.28
N GLY A 401 16.47 -31.45 0.28
CA GLY A 401 17.52 -32.23 0.94
C GLY A 401 18.92 -31.92 0.38
N GLY A 402 19.02 -31.68 -0.93
CA GLY A 402 20.26 -31.26 -1.60
C GLY A 402 20.76 -29.90 -1.11
N HIS A 403 19.87 -28.90 -1.08
CA HIS A 403 20.21 -27.59 -0.49
C HIS A 403 20.66 -27.72 0.97
N ALA A 404 19.92 -28.48 1.79
CA ALA A 404 20.20 -28.62 3.20
C ALA A 404 21.54 -29.33 3.46
N LEU A 405 21.81 -30.44 2.77
CA LEU A 405 23.05 -31.21 2.90
C LEU A 405 24.27 -30.39 2.46
N VAL A 406 24.20 -29.76 1.28
CA VAL A 406 25.31 -28.93 0.79
C VAL A 406 25.56 -27.75 1.74
N THR A 407 24.51 -27.12 2.26
CA THR A 407 24.64 -26.06 3.26
C THR A 407 25.35 -26.54 4.52
N HIS A 408 25.00 -27.72 5.03
CA HIS A 408 25.60 -28.27 6.24
C HIS A 408 27.10 -28.56 6.09
N GLU A 409 27.53 -29.05 4.93
CA GLU A 409 28.93 -29.44 4.71
C GLU A 409 29.86 -28.26 4.41
N LEU A 410 29.32 -27.13 3.97
CA LEU A 410 30.09 -25.95 3.63
C LEU A 410 30.43 -25.12 4.87
N THR A 411 31.69 -24.74 4.98
CA THR A 411 32.23 -24.06 6.16
C THR A 411 31.70 -22.64 6.32
N HIS A 412 31.49 -21.91 5.23
CA HIS A 412 31.10 -20.50 5.27
C HIS A 412 29.61 -20.27 4.98
N ALA A 413 28.83 -21.33 4.85
CA ALA A 413 27.41 -21.24 4.61
C ALA A 413 26.64 -20.95 5.90
N ASP A 414 25.57 -20.16 5.80
CA ASP A 414 24.68 -19.91 6.93
C ASP A 414 23.93 -21.20 7.33
N PRO A 415 23.76 -21.47 8.64
CA PRO A 415 23.20 -22.74 9.11
C PRO A 415 21.74 -22.93 8.69
N VAL A 416 21.40 -24.18 8.41
CA VAL A 416 20.02 -24.62 8.14
C VAL A 416 19.21 -24.52 9.42
N ARG A 417 18.07 -23.84 9.34
CA ARG A 417 17.12 -23.69 10.45
C ARG A 417 15.88 -24.52 10.28
N LYS A 418 15.46 -24.72 9.03
CA LYS A 418 14.26 -25.47 8.68
C LYS A 418 14.32 -25.91 7.24
N VAL A 419 13.90 -27.14 6.98
CA VAL A 419 13.72 -27.69 5.64
C VAL A 419 12.26 -28.12 5.51
N SER A 420 11.58 -27.75 4.43
CA SER A 420 10.17 -28.11 4.24
C SER A 420 9.85 -28.36 2.77
N ILE A 421 9.06 -29.40 2.51
CA ILE A 421 8.50 -29.70 1.18
C ILE A 421 7.07 -29.17 1.02
N ILE A 422 6.60 -28.36 1.99
CA ILE A 422 5.28 -27.74 1.93
C ILE A 422 5.34 -26.48 1.07
N SER A 423 4.55 -26.47 -0.01
CA SER A 423 4.52 -25.35 -0.94
C SER A 423 3.94 -24.07 -0.32
N ARG A 424 4.66 -22.95 -0.45
CA ARG A 424 4.27 -21.62 0.03
C ARG A 424 4.49 -20.57 -1.03
N GLY A 425 3.50 -19.70 -1.25
CA GLY A 425 3.55 -18.66 -2.29
C GLY A 425 4.04 -19.24 -3.62
N HIS A 426 5.16 -18.77 -4.17
CA HIS A 426 5.70 -19.28 -5.44
C HIS A 426 6.64 -20.48 -5.29
N ALA A 427 7.03 -20.86 -4.07
CA ALA A 427 7.97 -21.94 -3.79
C ALA A 427 7.25 -23.29 -3.65
N ALA A 428 7.83 -24.34 -4.24
CA ALA A 428 7.33 -25.73 -4.16
C ALA A 428 7.75 -26.42 -2.86
N GLY A 429 8.96 -26.14 -2.40
CA GLY A 429 9.54 -26.41 -1.09
C GLY A 429 10.49 -25.27 -0.73
N TYR A 430 11.11 -25.30 0.45
CA TYR A 430 12.16 -24.35 0.80
C TYR A 430 13.11 -24.85 1.90
N THR A 431 14.35 -24.39 1.81
CA THR A 431 15.38 -24.56 2.83
C THR A 431 15.71 -23.20 3.45
N LEU A 432 15.27 -22.98 4.68
CA LEU A 432 15.49 -21.75 5.41
C LEU A 432 16.87 -21.76 6.08
N LYS A 433 17.75 -20.89 5.60
CA LYS A 433 19.07 -20.61 6.17
C LYS A 433 19.01 -19.24 6.85
N LEU A 434 19.56 -19.13 8.06
CA LEU A 434 19.61 -17.84 8.75
C LEU A 434 21.03 -17.57 9.25
N PRO A 435 21.57 -16.37 8.98
CA PRO A 435 22.89 -16.00 9.47
C PRO A 435 22.91 -15.97 11.00
N MET A 436 24.08 -16.26 11.56
CA MET A 436 24.28 -16.18 13.01
C MET A 436 24.38 -14.74 13.50
N GLU A 437 24.87 -13.85 12.64
CA GLU A 437 25.09 -12.43 12.91
C GLU A 437 24.71 -11.62 11.66
N ASP A 438 24.17 -10.41 11.87
CA ASP A 438 23.87 -9.49 10.77
C ASP A 438 25.20 -8.92 10.22
N LYS A 439 25.73 -9.55 9.17
CA LYS A 439 26.99 -9.17 8.51
C LYS A 439 26.78 -8.09 7.45
N ARG A 440 27.61 -7.04 7.48
CA ARG A 440 27.65 -6.00 6.43
C ARG A 440 28.54 -6.36 5.24
N PHE A 441 29.59 -7.13 5.48
CA PHE A 441 30.57 -7.51 4.46
C PHE A 441 30.60 -9.03 4.31
N ARG A 442 30.81 -9.51 3.08
CA ARG A 442 30.91 -10.92 2.75
C ARG A 442 32.18 -11.18 1.94
N SER A 443 32.84 -12.29 2.25
CA SER A 443 34.07 -12.74 1.60
C SER A 443 33.78 -13.48 0.30
N ARG A 444 34.80 -13.60 -0.57
CA ARG A 444 34.73 -14.42 -1.79
C ARG A 444 34.37 -15.87 -1.48
N GLN A 445 34.93 -16.45 -0.43
CA GLN A 445 34.65 -17.84 -0.04
C GLN A 445 33.19 -18.04 0.37
N GLU A 446 32.58 -17.09 1.09
CA GLU A 446 31.16 -17.13 1.44
C GLU A 446 30.26 -17.10 0.20
N PHE A 447 30.62 -16.34 -0.84
CA PHE A 447 29.87 -16.32 -2.10
C PHE A 447 30.05 -17.60 -2.93
N LEU A 448 31.24 -18.18 -2.95
CA LEU A 448 31.48 -19.47 -3.62
C LEU A 448 30.72 -20.61 -2.94
N ASP A 449 30.70 -20.64 -1.60
CA ASP A 449 29.90 -21.58 -0.84
C ASP A 449 28.41 -21.36 -1.11
N GLU A 450 27.94 -20.10 -1.18
CA GLU A 450 26.55 -19.80 -1.53
C GLU A 450 26.16 -20.26 -2.95
N LEU A 451 27.04 -20.08 -3.95
CA LEU A 451 26.82 -20.61 -5.29
C LEU A 451 26.66 -22.13 -5.28
N ALA A 452 27.50 -22.84 -4.53
CA ALA A 452 27.39 -24.29 -4.39
C ALA A 452 26.07 -24.69 -3.73
N VAL A 453 25.63 -23.96 -2.70
CA VAL A 453 24.31 -24.18 -2.09
C VAL A 453 23.17 -23.97 -3.08
N MET A 454 23.18 -22.88 -3.86
CA MET A 454 22.14 -22.62 -4.88
C MET A 454 22.05 -23.72 -5.92
N LEU A 455 23.17 -24.38 -6.26
CA LEU A 455 23.20 -25.50 -7.20
C LEU A 455 22.89 -26.86 -6.54
N GLY A 456 22.80 -26.92 -5.21
CA GLY A 456 22.62 -28.16 -4.46
C GLY A 456 21.34 -28.93 -4.83
N GLY A 457 20.20 -28.24 -4.96
CA GLY A 457 18.95 -28.87 -5.37
C GLY A 457 18.99 -29.45 -6.78
N TYR A 458 19.53 -28.68 -7.75
CA TYR A 458 19.72 -29.12 -9.13
C TYR A 458 20.63 -30.36 -9.22
N VAL A 459 21.76 -30.34 -8.51
CA VAL A 459 22.70 -31.46 -8.49
C VAL A 459 22.06 -32.68 -7.83
N ALA A 460 21.33 -32.51 -6.72
CA ALA A 460 20.65 -33.61 -6.05
C ALA A 460 19.62 -34.27 -6.98
N GLU A 461 18.80 -33.49 -7.69
CA GLU A 461 17.87 -34.02 -8.69
C GLU A 461 18.61 -34.86 -9.75
N ARG A 462 19.69 -34.30 -10.31
CA ARG A 462 20.44 -34.95 -11.38
C ARG A 462 21.09 -36.26 -10.94
N GLU A 463 21.68 -36.29 -9.74
CA GLU A 463 22.37 -37.46 -9.21
C GLU A 463 21.40 -38.55 -8.70
N VAL A 464 20.16 -38.18 -8.33
CA VAL A 464 19.15 -39.13 -7.85
C VAL A 464 18.30 -39.69 -8.98
N PHE A 465 17.85 -38.84 -9.90
CA PHE A 465 16.86 -39.18 -10.92
C PHE A 465 17.45 -39.25 -12.35
N GLY A 466 18.69 -38.80 -12.54
CA GLY A 466 19.34 -38.74 -13.84
C GLY A 466 19.06 -37.44 -14.60
N ALA A 467 19.84 -37.18 -15.65
CA ALA A 467 19.75 -35.95 -16.43
C ALA A 467 18.41 -35.77 -17.17
N GLU A 468 17.81 -36.87 -17.62
CA GLU A 468 16.53 -36.88 -18.34
C GLU A 468 15.33 -36.55 -17.43
N ALA A 469 15.51 -36.61 -16.11
CA ALA A 469 14.47 -36.37 -15.10
C ALA A 469 14.60 -35.00 -14.41
N LEU A 470 15.49 -34.13 -14.89
CA LEU A 470 15.64 -32.77 -14.40
C LEU A 470 14.35 -31.97 -14.55
N THR A 471 13.97 -31.25 -13.50
CA THR A 471 12.73 -30.47 -13.50
C THR A 471 12.96 -28.98 -13.69
N THR A 472 11.87 -28.23 -13.90
CA THR A 472 11.89 -26.77 -13.96
C THR A 472 11.97 -26.12 -12.57
N GLY A 473 11.96 -26.91 -11.48
CA GLY A 473 12.01 -26.46 -10.10
C GLY A 473 13.24 -25.62 -9.79
N ALA A 474 14.41 -26.05 -10.26
CA ALA A 474 15.69 -25.36 -10.05
C ALA A 474 15.84 -24.02 -10.81
N SER A 475 14.88 -23.61 -11.63
CA SER A 475 15.02 -22.41 -12.48
C SER A 475 15.24 -21.12 -11.68
N SER A 476 14.68 -21.03 -10.46
CA SER A 476 14.86 -19.88 -9.59
C SER A 476 16.27 -19.81 -9.00
N ASP A 477 16.80 -20.95 -8.59
CA ASP A 477 18.14 -21.04 -8.01
C ASP A 477 19.21 -20.83 -9.08
N LEU A 478 19.01 -21.38 -10.28
CA LEU A 478 19.87 -21.12 -11.44
C LEU A 478 19.91 -19.64 -11.80
N ARG A 479 18.76 -18.95 -11.87
CA ARG A 479 18.74 -17.49 -12.10
C ARG A 479 19.49 -16.73 -11.02
N SER A 480 19.32 -17.12 -9.76
CA SER A 480 19.97 -16.49 -8.62
C SER A 480 21.49 -16.71 -8.63
N ALA A 481 21.92 -17.94 -8.93
CA ALA A 481 23.33 -18.30 -9.07
C ALA A 481 24.00 -17.56 -10.22
N THR A 482 23.36 -17.50 -11.40
CA THR A 482 23.88 -16.75 -12.55
C THR A 482 24.01 -15.26 -12.23
N ARG A 483 23.02 -14.67 -11.56
CA ARG A 483 23.08 -13.26 -11.15
C ARG A 483 24.21 -13.03 -10.13
N LEU A 484 24.36 -13.91 -9.14
CA LEU A 484 25.43 -13.79 -8.15
C LEU A 484 26.81 -13.92 -8.81
N ALA A 485 26.99 -14.91 -9.70
CA ALA A 485 28.22 -15.10 -10.46
C ALA A 485 28.57 -13.86 -11.29
N ARG A 486 27.58 -13.26 -11.97
CA ARG A 486 27.77 -12.00 -12.70
C ARG A 486 28.28 -10.90 -11.77
N ARG A 487 27.62 -10.66 -10.64
CA ARG A 487 28.01 -9.62 -9.67
C ARG A 487 29.40 -9.82 -9.09
N LEU A 488 29.82 -11.07 -8.83
CA LEU A 488 31.18 -11.37 -8.40
C LEU A 488 32.23 -10.88 -9.40
N VAL A 489 31.93 -11.02 -10.68
CA VAL A 489 32.83 -10.62 -11.77
C VAL A 489 32.72 -9.12 -12.06
N THR A 490 31.50 -8.58 -12.17
CA THR A 490 31.25 -7.23 -12.70
C THR A 490 31.19 -6.14 -11.64
N GLU A 491 30.75 -6.44 -10.41
CA GLU A 491 30.56 -5.44 -9.34
C GLU A 491 31.61 -5.57 -8.24
N PHE A 492 31.92 -6.79 -7.81
CA PHE A 492 32.77 -7.04 -6.64
C PHE A 492 34.25 -7.20 -6.97
N GLY A 493 34.62 -7.27 -8.26
CA GLY A 493 36.01 -7.45 -8.69
C GLY A 493 36.65 -8.73 -8.15
N MET A 494 35.86 -9.81 -7.96
CA MET A 494 36.30 -11.09 -7.38
C MET A 494 36.72 -12.12 -8.45
N SER A 495 37.12 -11.65 -9.63
CA SER A 495 37.72 -12.44 -10.71
C SER A 495 39.24 -12.23 -10.74
N ASP A 496 39.98 -13.34 -10.75
CA ASP A 496 41.44 -13.30 -10.84
C ASP A 496 41.91 -12.89 -12.25
N ARG A 497 41.11 -13.19 -13.29
CA ARG A 497 41.40 -12.88 -14.69
C ARG A 497 41.11 -11.43 -15.04
N LEU A 498 39.97 -10.91 -14.60
CA LEU A 498 39.48 -9.57 -14.97
C LEU A 498 39.94 -8.47 -14.00
N GLY A 499 40.41 -8.84 -12.81
CA GLY A 499 40.98 -7.95 -11.82
C GLY A 499 39.96 -7.11 -11.06
N PRO A 500 40.43 -6.24 -10.14
CA PRO A 500 39.57 -5.48 -9.23
C PRO A 500 39.02 -4.19 -9.90
N ARG A 501 38.17 -4.36 -10.92
CA ARG A 501 37.47 -3.25 -11.59
C ARG A 501 35.98 -3.57 -11.73
N THR A 502 35.16 -2.53 -11.87
CA THR A 502 33.75 -2.69 -12.21
C THR A 502 33.57 -2.77 -13.72
N PHE A 503 32.52 -3.45 -14.16
CA PHE A 503 32.12 -3.58 -15.57
C PHE A 503 30.64 -3.27 -15.70
N GLY A 504 30.28 -2.43 -16.68
CA GLY A 504 28.95 -1.88 -16.85
C GLY A 504 28.76 -0.66 -15.96
N GLU A 505 28.39 0.47 -16.57
CA GLU A 505 27.89 1.61 -15.78
C GLU A 505 26.42 1.37 -15.49
N HIS A 506 26.10 1.18 -14.21
CA HIS A 506 24.75 1.45 -13.70
C HIS A 506 24.62 2.98 -13.53
N GLU A 507 24.67 3.73 -14.64
CA GLU A 507 24.16 5.09 -14.61
C GLU A 507 22.63 4.99 -14.42
N GLU A 508 22.20 5.12 -13.16
CA GLU A 508 20.79 5.27 -12.76
C GLU A 508 20.21 6.61 -13.26
N LEU A 509 20.45 7.00 -14.51
CA LEU A 509 19.78 8.13 -15.14
C LEU A 509 18.41 7.68 -15.68
N ILE A 510 17.46 7.49 -14.76
CA ILE A 510 16.04 7.20 -15.07
C ILE A 510 15.32 8.50 -15.42
N PHE A 511 15.75 9.17 -16.49
CA PHE A 511 15.00 10.30 -17.05
C PHE A 511 14.49 9.96 -18.46
N LEU A 512 13.16 9.94 -18.58
CA LEU A 512 12.35 9.64 -19.77
C LEU A 512 12.48 8.23 -20.37
N GLY A 513 11.64 7.30 -19.90
CA GLY A 513 10.87 6.39 -20.76
C GLY A 513 11.60 5.53 -21.80
N ARG A 514 12.92 5.34 -21.68
CA ARG A 514 13.69 4.38 -22.48
C ARG A 514 13.94 3.15 -21.63
N GLU A 515 13.69 2.00 -22.23
CA GLU A 515 14.01 0.70 -21.67
C GLU A 515 15.43 0.70 -21.09
N ILE A 516 15.58 0.06 -19.93
CA ILE A 516 16.83 -0.15 -19.20
C ILE A 516 17.83 -0.79 -20.18
N THR A 517 18.60 0.05 -20.87
CA THR A 517 19.69 -0.40 -21.71
C THR A 517 20.91 -0.27 -20.84
N GLU A 518 21.36 -1.40 -20.27
CA GLU A 518 22.65 -1.51 -19.61
C GLU A 518 23.69 -0.95 -20.59
N GLN A 519 24.26 0.22 -20.29
CA GLN A 519 25.32 0.76 -21.12
C GLN A 519 26.56 -0.09 -20.87
N ARG A 520 26.84 -1.00 -21.81
CA ARG A 520 28.10 -1.76 -21.83
C ARG A 520 29.22 -0.75 -22.08
N ASP A 521 30.00 -0.46 -21.04
CA ASP A 521 31.23 0.34 -21.09
C ASP A 521 32.46 -0.52 -21.44
N TYR A 522 32.25 -1.77 -21.86
CA TYR A 522 33.28 -2.75 -22.17
C TYR A 522 33.09 -3.37 -23.56
N SER A 523 34.20 -3.83 -24.15
CA SER A 523 34.21 -4.44 -25.50
C SER A 523 33.54 -5.81 -25.52
N GLU A 524 33.11 -6.28 -26.69
CA GLU A 524 32.58 -7.65 -26.87
C GLU A 524 33.57 -8.72 -26.39
N LYS A 525 34.88 -8.53 -26.62
CA LYS A 525 35.91 -9.41 -26.06
C LYS A 525 35.86 -9.49 -24.53
N THR A 526 35.64 -8.35 -23.87
CA THR A 526 35.51 -8.32 -22.41
C THR A 526 34.20 -8.97 -21.96
N ALA A 527 33.12 -8.84 -22.75
CA ALA A 527 31.86 -9.54 -22.49
C ALA A 527 32.05 -11.07 -22.56
N GLU A 528 32.76 -11.56 -23.58
CA GLU A 528 33.13 -12.97 -23.71
C GLU A 528 33.99 -13.43 -22.51
N ASP A 529 34.95 -12.61 -22.08
CA ASP A 529 35.77 -12.90 -20.91
C ASP A 529 34.94 -12.97 -19.61
N ILE A 530 33.94 -12.08 -19.45
CA ILE A 530 33.01 -12.09 -18.31
C ILE A 530 32.18 -13.38 -18.32
N ASP A 531 31.59 -13.75 -19.46
CA ASP A 531 30.76 -14.94 -19.57
C ASP A 531 31.59 -16.22 -19.33
N ALA A 532 32.84 -16.27 -19.80
CA ALA A 532 33.76 -17.37 -19.53
C ALA A 532 34.14 -17.50 -18.04
N GLU A 533 34.34 -16.38 -17.36
CA GLU A 533 34.60 -16.37 -15.92
C GLU A 533 33.36 -16.81 -15.13
N MET A 534 32.18 -16.35 -15.52
CA MET A 534 30.91 -16.79 -14.93
C MET A 534 30.72 -18.31 -15.07
N ASP A 535 30.97 -18.87 -16.26
CA ASP A 535 30.90 -20.32 -16.50
C ASP A 535 31.89 -21.08 -15.59
N THR A 536 33.11 -20.57 -15.42
CA THR A 536 34.12 -21.14 -14.52
C THR A 536 33.62 -21.18 -13.07
N LEU A 537 33.06 -20.08 -12.56
CA LEU A 537 32.52 -19.99 -11.21
C LEU A 537 31.34 -20.95 -10.99
N ILE A 538 30.40 -21.01 -11.94
CA ILE A 538 29.22 -21.87 -11.85
C ILE A 538 29.63 -23.35 -11.92
N ARG A 539 30.54 -23.72 -12.82
CA ARG A 539 31.05 -25.11 -12.93
C ARG A 539 31.77 -25.54 -11.67
N ALA A 540 32.62 -24.70 -11.10
CA ALA A 540 33.33 -25.00 -9.86
C ALA A 540 32.35 -25.21 -8.70
N ALA A 541 31.33 -24.36 -8.58
CA ALA A 541 30.28 -24.49 -7.59
C ALA A 541 29.45 -25.78 -7.79
N GLN A 542 29.10 -26.10 -9.04
CA GLN A 542 28.39 -27.33 -9.40
C GLN A 542 29.21 -28.57 -9.02
N GLN A 543 30.49 -28.62 -9.39
CA GLN A 543 31.38 -29.72 -9.07
C GLN A 543 31.49 -29.92 -7.56
N ARG A 544 31.63 -28.83 -6.80
CA ARG A 544 31.69 -28.91 -5.33
C ARG A 544 30.40 -29.48 -4.72
N ALA A 545 29.25 -29.07 -5.22
CA ALA A 545 27.96 -29.63 -4.81
C ALA A 545 27.85 -31.13 -5.17
N GLU A 546 28.34 -31.54 -6.35
CA GLU A 546 28.38 -32.94 -6.79
C GLU A 546 29.25 -33.80 -5.88
N GLU A 547 30.45 -33.35 -5.54
CA GLU A 547 31.37 -34.05 -4.64
C GLU A 547 30.74 -34.27 -3.25
N ILE A 548 30.08 -33.24 -2.71
CA ILE A 548 29.37 -33.34 -1.42
C ILE A 548 28.20 -34.33 -1.51
N ILE A 549 27.35 -34.20 -2.53
CA ILE A 549 26.15 -35.04 -2.67
C ILE A 549 26.51 -36.50 -2.91
N ARG A 550 27.55 -36.78 -3.71
CA ARG A 550 28.03 -38.15 -3.96
C ARG A 550 28.67 -38.75 -2.72
N SER A 551 29.54 -38.00 -2.03
CA SER A 551 30.23 -38.50 -0.83
C SER A 551 29.27 -38.77 0.34
N ARG A 552 28.18 -38.00 0.45
CA ARG A 552 27.17 -38.14 1.53
C ARG A 552 25.80 -38.62 1.06
N ARG A 553 25.76 -39.45 0.00
CA ARG A 553 24.49 -39.91 -0.59
C ARG A 553 23.54 -40.56 0.40
N ALA A 554 24.04 -41.39 1.31
CA ALA A 554 23.22 -42.03 2.34
C ALA A 554 22.54 -41.02 3.28
N LYS A 555 23.20 -39.89 3.60
CA LYS A 555 22.60 -38.82 4.42
C LYS A 555 21.56 -38.04 3.61
N LEU A 556 21.79 -37.78 2.32
CA LEU A 556 20.78 -37.19 1.43
C LEU A 556 19.50 -38.04 1.39
N ASP A 557 19.65 -39.35 1.18
CA ASP A 557 18.51 -40.28 1.13
C ASP A 557 17.76 -40.28 2.48
N ALA A 558 18.48 -40.26 3.61
CA ALA A 558 17.88 -40.17 4.94
C ALA A 558 17.09 -38.85 5.15
N ILE A 559 17.65 -37.70 4.74
CA ILE A 559 16.96 -36.40 4.81
C ILE A 559 15.69 -36.42 3.97
N ALA A 560 15.78 -36.91 2.72
CA ALA A 560 14.65 -36.97 1.81
C ALA A 560 13.55 -37.92 2.34
N SER A 561 13.91 -39.10 2.84
CA SER A 561 12.96 -40.01 3.49
C SER A 561 12.25 -39.35 4.67
N ARG A 562 13.00 -38.64 5.51
CA ARG A 562 12.43 -37.94 6.65
C ARG A 562 11.48 -36.81 6.25
N LEU A 563 11.82 -36.04 5.21
CA LEU A 563 10.93 -35.03 4.63
C LEU A 563 9.67 -35.65 4.03
N LEU A 564 9.75 -36.84 3.44
CA LEU A 564 8.58 -37.54 2.92
C LEU A 564 7.65 -38.04 4.03
N GLU A 565 8.19 -38.39 5.21
CA GLU A 565 7.40 -38.79 6.37
C GLU A 565 6.73 -37.61 7.08
N GLN A 566 7.47 -36.52 7.33
CA GLN A 566 7.03 -35.44 8.23
C GLN A 566 6.77 -34.09 7.54
N GLU A 567 7.06 -33.99 6.25
CA GLU A 567 6.96 -32.78 5.41
C GLU A 567 7.89 -31.63 5.78
N THR A 568 8.43 -31.62 7.01
CA THR A 568 9.24 -30.56 7.57
C THR A 568 10.24 -31.13 8.57
N ILE A 569 11.46 -30.60 8.57
CA ILE A 569 12.51 -30.90 9.56
C ILE A 569 12.98 -29.56 10.14
N GLU A 570 12.88 -29.39 11.46
CA GLU A 570 13.42 -28.21 12.16
C GLU A 570 14.91 -28.40 12.50
N GLN A 571 15.60 -27.32 12.83
CA GLN A 571 17.04 -27.30 13.09
C GLN A 571 17.54 -28.44 13.99
N ASP A 572 16.95 -28.60 15.18
CA ASP A 572 17.44 -29.56 16.18
C ASP A 572 17.34 -31.01 15.65
N GLU A 573 16.29 -31.31 14.87
CA GLU A 573 16.10 -32.62 14.23
C GLU A 573 17.07 -32.80 13.07
N PHE A 574 17.28 -31.76 12.25
CA PHE A 574 18.23 -31.79 11.14
C PHE A 574 19.66 -32.01 11.63
N GLU A 575 20.09 -31.26 12.65
CA GLU A 575 21.41 -31.38 13.26
C GLU A 575 21.63 -32.78 13.87
N ALA A 576 20.60 -33.38 14.48
CA ALA A 576 20.68 -34.73 15.03
C ALA A 576 20.90 -35.83 13.98
N MET A 577 20.71 -35.53 12.69
CA MET A 577 21.00 -36.48 11.59
C MET A 577 22.49 -36.61 11.29
N PHE A 578 23.35 -35.75 11.86
CA PHE A 578 24.78 -35.70 11.60
C PHE A 578 25.58 -36.03 12.87
N ASP A 579 26.53 -36.96 12.74
CA ASP A 579 27.38 -37.41 13.83
C ASP A 579 28.52 -36.41 14.15
N GLU A 580 28.85 -35.55 13.19
CA GLU A 580 29.89 -34.52 13.28
C GLU A 580 29.31 -33.15 12.90
N HIS A 581 29.38 -32.19 13.82
CA HIS A 581 29.16 -30.79 13.48
C HIS A 581 30.41 -30.24 12.75
N PRO A 582 30.26 -29.50 11.64
CA PRO A 582 31.36 -28.76 11.03
C PRO A 582 32.06 -27.89 12.10
N HIS A 583 33.40 -27.85 12.06
CA HIS A 583 34.29 -27.39 13.13
C HIS A 583 33.97 -26.03 13.78
N ILE A 584 33.15 -25.17 13.16
CA ILE A 584 32.78 -23.83 13.66
C ILE A 584 31.73 -23.91 14.79
N TRP A 585 30.79 -24.86 14.73
CA TRP A 585 29.68 -24.92 15.68
C TRP A 585 30.14 -25.29 17.10
N LYS A 586 31.17 -26.15 17.22
CA LYS A 586 31.78 -26.53 18.50
C LYS A 586 32.53 -25.38 19.18
N VAL A 587 33.16 -24.49 18.42
CA VAL A 587 33.92 -23.35 18.98
C VAL A 587 32.95 -22.30 19.57
N GLN A 588 31.88 -21.98 18.86
CA GLN A 588 30.93 -20.93 19.26
C GLN A 588 29.93 -21.38 20.35
N GLN A 589 29.55 -22.66 20.41
CA GLN A 589 28.81 -23.19 21.57
C GLN A 589 29.65 -23.12 22.85
N LYS A 590 30.97 -23.33 22.75
CA LYS A 590 31.90 -23.20 23.88
C LYS A 590 31.96 -21.75 24.38
N GLU A 591 32.06 -20.78 23.47
CA GLU A 591 32.07 -19.34 23.81
C GLU A 591 30.73 -18.86 24.40
N ARG A 592 29.59 -19.37 23.91
CA ARG A 592 28.25 -19.09 24.49
C ARG A 592 28.07 -19.68 25.89
N ARG A 593 28.68 -20.83 26.20
CA ARG A 593 28.70 -21.38 27.57
C ARG A 593 29.59 -20.57 28.50
N VAL A 594 30.72 -20.05 28.01
CA VAL A 594 31.64 -19.20 28.79
C VAL A 594 30.97 -17.87 29.15
N THR A 595 30.28 -17.20 28.22
CA THR A 595 29.58 -15.94 28.49
C THR A 595 28.39 -16.08 29.45
N LYS A 596 27.64 -17.19 29.40
CA LYS A 596 26.59 -17.47 30.41
C LYS A 596 27.15 -17.69 31.82
N GLY A 597 28.36 -18.28 31.94
CA GLY A 597 29.03 -18.47 33.24
C GLY A 597 29.58 -17.18 33.85
N THR A 598 29.94 -16.19 33.03
CA THR A 598 30.41 -14.88 33.54
C THR A 598 29.26 -14.03 34.08
N VAL A 599 28.07 -14.10 33.47
CA VAL A 599 26.87 -13.36 33.93
C VAL A 599 26.36 -13.87 35.29
N THR A 600 26.55 -15.15 35.61
CA THR A 600 26.18 -15.70 36.93
C THR A 600 27.13 -15.25 38.03
N LYS A 601 28.43 -15.06 37.74
CA LYS A 601 29.41 -14.58 38.75
C LYS A 601 29.32 -13.09 39.04
N SER A 602 28.78 -12.26 38.15
CA SER A 602 28.56 -10.83 38.41
C SER A 602 27.37 -10.53 39.33
N ASN A 603 26.48 -11.50 39.58
CA ASN A 603 25.35 -11.35 40.51
C ASN A 603 25.63 -11.83 41.95
N GLU A 604 26.82 -12.37 42.24
CA GLU A 604 27.24 -12.74 43.62
C GLU A 604 28.17 -11.71 44.26
N LEU A 605 28.45 -10.58 43.59
CA LEU A 605 29.23 -9.45 44.12
C LEU A 605 28.39 -8.19 44.40
N GLN A 606 27.06 -8.31 44.35
CA GLN A 606 26.10 -7.30 44.84
C GLN A 606 25.04 -7.96 45.72
N SER A 607 25.46 -8.43 46.89
CA SER A 607 24.60 -8.73 48.05
C SER A 607 25.43 -8.70 49.32
#